data_AF-A0AAD1YGL8-F1
#
_entry.id   AF-A0AAD1YGL8-F1
#
_cell.length_a   1.000
_cell.length_b   1.000
_cell.length_c   1.000
_cell.angle_alpha   90.00
_cell.angle_beta   90.00
_cell.angle_gamma   90.00
#
_symmetry.space_group_name_H-M   'P 1'
#
loop_
_entity.id
_entity.type
_entity.pdbx_description
1 polymer ?
#
loop_
_entity_poly.entity_id
_entity_poly.type
_entity_poly.pdbx_seq_one_letter_code
_entity_poly.pdbx_strand_id
1 'polypeptide(L)'
;METIFRELCNAYAELGIRDDTAETRKRYEALVDFEEYIDGFSWWNGSSKLKDEIEMYYKFPVKLWSRNTGRSEKNCRLILKRASDTIREKIGYDKINKILSGTIQDVVHVRNALMIARYERWADDMIMADALKRIRKCPYAKDYEISELYSELEFLKVYVKYNWNFNVEKLSMEKLAYIVGILNSSEGGYIDQKVEMIKYFEKHKDRNLGKNEG
;
A
#
# COMPACT_ATOMS: atom_id res chain seq x y z
N MET A 1 -8.67 -8.55 20.94
CA MET A 1 -8.65 -8.47 19.46
C MET A 1 -7.60 -7.43 19.11
N GLU A 2 -6.49 -7.88 18.55
CA GLU A 2 -5.36 -7.02 18.26
C GLU A 2 -5.58 -6.33 16.92
N THR A 3 -5.56 -5.00 16.95
CA THR A 3 -5.64 -4.17 15.75
C THR A 3 -4.23 -3.79 15.33
N ILE A 4 -4.05 -3.50 14.05
CA ILE A 4 -2.78 -3.05 13.49
C ILE A 4 -2.22 -1.81 14.21
N PHE A 5 -3.12 -0.94 14.70
CA PHE A 5 -2.76 0.21 15.52
C PHE A 5 -2.13 -0.19 16.86
N ARG A 6 -2.68 -1.21 17.50
CA ARG A 6 -2.18 -1.70 18.80
C ARG A 6 -0.85 -2.44 18.61
N GLU A 7 -0.74 -3.23 17.55
CA GLU A 7 0.51 -3.90 17.16
C GLU A 7 1.61 -2.87 16.89
N LEU A 8 1.30 -1.77 16.19
CA LEU A 8 2.26 -0.69 15.95
C LEU A 8 2.74 -0.04 17.25
N CYS A 9 1.82 0.28 18.18
CA CYS A 9 2.22 0.79 19.50
C CYS A 9 3.10 -0.19 20.28
N ASN A 10 2.76 -1.49 20.24
CA ASN A 10 3.53 -2.54 20.89
C ASN A 10 4.92 -2.66 20.25
N ALA A 11 5.00 -2.58 18.91
CA ALA A 11 6.25 -2.64 18.16
C ALA A 11 7.19 -1.48 18.50
N TYR A 12 6.68 -0.26 18.62
CA TYR A 12 7.47 0.88 19.09
C TYR A 12 8.00 0.68 20.52
N ALA A 13 7.17 0.15 21.43
CA ALA A 13 7.60 -0.15 22.79
C ALA A 13 8.68 -1.24 22.82
N GLU A 14 8.57 -2.26 21.97
CA GLU A 14 9.54 -3.33 21.85
C GLU A 14 10.87 -2.84 21.25
N LEU A 15 10.85 -2.03 20.19
CA LEU A 15 12.10 -1.45 19.65
C LEU A 15 12.73 -0.46 20.64
N GLY A 16 11.93 0.25 21.42
CA GLY A 16 12.41 1.22 22.40
C GLY A 16 13.22 0.64 23.55
N ILE A 17 13.16 -0.68 23.77
CA ILE A 17 13.98 -1.39 24.77
C ILE A 17 15.21 -2.10 24.17
N ARG A 18 15.39 -2.08 22.84
CA ARG A 18 16.55 -2.68 22.16
C ARG A 18 17.73 -1.71 22.16
N ASP A 19 18.94 -2.25 22.01
CA ASP A 19 20.15 -1.45 21.87
C ASP A 19 20.10 -0.57 20.61
N ASP A 20 20.65 0.64 20.71
CA ASP A 20 20.72 1.60 19.60
C ASP A 20 21.80 1.20 18.58
N THR A 21 21.43 0.30 17.67
CA THR A 21 22.27 -0.18 16.57
C THR A 21 21.75 0.36 15.23
N ALA A 22 22.60 0.33 14.19
CA ALA A 22 22.19 0.67 12.83
C ALA A 22 21.01 -0.17 12.33
N GLU A 23 20.93 -1.44 12.75
CA GLU A 23 19.80 -2.32 12.47
C GLU A 23 18.53 -1.88 13.20
N THR A 24 18.62 -1.58 14.50
CA THR A 24 17.48 -1.08 15.29
C THR A 24 16.92 0.22 14.68
N ARG A 25 17.80 1.13 14.24
CA ARG A 25 17.39 2.37 13.55
C ARG A 25 16.65 2.09 12.24
N LYS A 26 17.13 1.15 11.42
CA LYS A 26 16.43 0.74 10.18
C LYS A 26 15.03 0.17 10.46
N ARG A 27 14.87 -0.60 11.54
CA ARG A 27 13.56 -1.14 11.95
C ARG A 27 12.64 -0.02 12.44
N TYR A 28 13.18 0.96 13.16
CA TYR A 28 12.43 2.14 13.59
C TYR A 28 11.94 2.97 12.39
N GLU A 29 12.81 3.25 11.42
CA GLU A 29 12.42 3.91 10.17
C GLU A 29 11.30 3.15 9.45
N ALA A 30 11.34 1.82 9.45
CA ALA A 30 10.27 1.01 8.87
C ALA A 30 8.94 1.12 9.62
N LEU A 31 8.95 1.26 10.95
CA LEU A 31 7.73 1.54 11.72
C LEU A 31 7.17 2.94 11.43
N VAL A 32 8.04 3.93 11.23
CA VAL A 32 7.64 5.28 10.83
C VAL A 32 6.98 5.25 9.45
N ASP A 33 7.61 4.59 8.46
CA ASP A 33 7.03 4.43 7.12
C ASP A 33 5.67 3.72 7.17
N PHE A 34 5.50 2.77 8.09
CA PHE A 34 4.26 2.04 8.33
C PHE A 34 3.19 2.92 8.96
N GLU A 35 3.55 3.74 9.95
CA GLU A 35 2.66 4.72 10.56
C GLU A 35 2.20 5.76 9.55
N GLU A 36 3.12 6.29 8.73
CA GLU A 36 2.79 7.22 7.65
C GLU A 36 1.86 6.61 6.61
N TYR A 37 2.02 5.31 6.31
CA TYR A 37 1.08 4.59 5.45
C TYR A 37 -0.33 4.56 6.07
N ILE A 38 -0.45 4.26 7.36
CA ILE A 38 -1.72 4.25 8.10
C ILE A 38 -2.36 5.64 8.11
N ASP A 39 -1.59 6.67 8.47
CA ASP A 39 -2.05 8.07 8.51
C ASP A 39 -2.49 8.56 7.12
N GLY A 40 -1.80 8.09 6.08
CA GLY A 40 -2.14 8.34 4.69
C GLY A 40 -3.15 7.36 4.09
N PHE A 41 -3.73 6.42 4.84
CA PHE A 41 -4.56 5.36 4.25
C PHE A 41 -5.97 5.86 3.89
N SER A 42 -6.48 5.45 2.72
CA SER A 42 -7.88 5.69 2.34
C SER A 42 -8.78 4.60 2.93
N TRP A 43 -9.35 4.86 4.09
CA TRP A 43 -10.22 3.91 4.80
C TRP A 43 -11.56 3.57 4.11
N TRP A 44 -11.78 3.93 2.83
CA TRP A 44 -13.13 4.22 2.35
C TRP A 44 -13.85 3.12 1.56
N ASN A 45 -15.07 2.84 2.03
CA ASN A 45 -16.23 2.35 1.27
C ASN A 45 -17.58 2.86 1.82
N GLY A 46 -17.66 4.10 2.36
CA GLY A 46 -19.01 4.69 2.60
C GLY A 46 -19.23 5.96 3.44
N SER A 47 -18.28 6.49 4.25
CA SER A 47 -18.54 7.71 5.06
C SER A 47 -17.30 8.56 5.36
N SER A 48 -17.31 9.84 4.96
CA SER A 48 -16.25 10.81 5.29
C SER A 48 -16.12 11.07 6.80
N LYS A 49 -17.25 11.20 7.49
CA LYS A 49 -17.27 11.39 8.96
C LYS A 49 -16.57 10.25 9.71
N LEU A 50 -16.76 9.01 9.27
CA LEU A 50 -16.11 7.86 9.91
C LEU A 50 -14.59 7.87 9.73
N LYS A 51 -14.14 8.32 8.56
CA LYS A 51 -12.71 8.51 8.24
C LYS A 51 -12.09 9.53 9.21
N ASP A 52 -12.71 10.71 9.32
CA ASP A 52 -12.22 11.78 10.19
C ASP A 52 -12.18 11.33 11.66
N GLU A 53 -13.19 10.56 12.10
CA GLU A 53 -13.21 9.97 13.44
C GLU A 53 -12.06 8.97 13.65
N ILE A 54 -11.78 8.08 12.69
CA ILE A 54 -10.66 7.13 12.80
C ILE A 54 -9.34 7.89 12.87
N GLU A 55 -9.06 8.78 11.92
CA GLU A 55 -7.83 9.58 11.87
C GLU A 55 -7.60 10.36 13.17
N MET A 56 -8.67 10.93 13.73
CA MET A 56 -8.59 11.68 14.98
C MET A 56 -8.37 10.79 16.21
N TYR A 57 -8.97 9.59 16.27
CA TYR A 57 -9.10 8.85 17.52
C TYR A 57 -8.33 7.53 17.60
N TYR A 58 -7.78 6.99 16.50
CA TYR A 58 -7.18 5.65 16.54
C TYR A 58 -5.94 5.56 17.45
N LYS A 59 -5.21 6.67 17.63
CA LYS A 59 -4.06 6.78 18.55
C LYS A 59 -4.46 6.98 20.02
N PHE A 60 -5.75 7.15 20.31
CA PHE A 60 -6.26 7.44 21.65
C PHE A 60 -7.01 6.26 22.27
N PRO A 61 -7.17 6.24 23.60
CA PRO A 61 -8.02 5.25 24.25
C PRO A 61 -9.46 5.30 23.69
N VAL A 62 -10.03 4.13 23.38
CA VAL A 62 -11.40 4.00 22.85
C VAL A 62 -12.45 4.73 23.69
N LYS A 63 -12.24 4.80 25.02
CA LYS A 63 -13.10 5.56 25.95
C LYS A 63 -13.23 7.03 25.56
N LEU A 64 -12.14 7.65 25.09
CA LEU A 64 -12.14 9.05 24.66
C LEU A 64 -12.98 9.24 23.40
N TRP A 65 -12.80 8.37 22.41
CA TRP A 65 -13.60 8.38 21.19
C TRP A 65 -15.09 8.20 21.49
N SER A 66 -15.42 7.19 22.30
CA SER A 66 -16.80 6.89 22.72
C SER A 66 -17.47 8.10 23.38
N ARG A 67 -16.78 8.75 24.33
CA ARG A 67 -17.29 9.95 25.01
C ARG A 67 -17.52 11.12 24.04
N ASN A 68 -16.59 11.37 23.13
CA ASN A 68 -16.62 12.54 22.26
C ASN A 68 -17.59 12.39 21.07
N THR A 69 -17.96 11.15 20.69
CA THR A 69 -18.84 10.88 19.54
C THR A 69 -20.21 10.33 19.92
N GLY A 70 -20.41 9.98 21.20
CA GLY A 70 -21.64 9.34 21.69
C GLY A 70 -21.80 7.88 21.25
N ARG A 71 -20.80 7.30 20.57
CA ARG A 71 -20.81 5.87 20.19
C ARG A 71 -20.51 5.00 21.41
N SER A 72 -21.00 3.77 21.40
CA SER A 72 -20.55 2.77 22.37
C SER A 72 -19.09 2.37 22.11
N GLU A 73 -18.34 2.06 23.18
CA GLU A 73 -16.97 1.53 23.04
C GLU A 73 -16.92 0.29 22.13
N LYS A 74 -17.97 -0.55 22.17
CA LYS A 74 -18.09 -1.74 21.31
C LYS A 74 -18.10 -1.35 19.83
N ASN A 75 -18.84 -0.31 19.46
CA ASN A 75 -18.90 0.18 18.08
C ASN A 75 -17.57 0.79 17.64
N CYS A 76 -16.93 1.61 18.48
CA CYS A 76 -15.60 2.15 18.20
C CYS A 76 -14.57 1.02 17.95
N ARG A 77 -14.55 -0.03 18.79
CA ARG A 77 -13.65 -1.19 18.59
C ARG A 77 -13.94 -1.94 17.30
N LEU A 78 -15.22 -2.10 16.93
CA LEU A 78 -15.60 -2.75 15.68
C LEU A 78 -15.14 -1.94 14.47
N ILE A 79 -15.25 -0.61 14.53
CA ILE A 79 -14.75 0.29 13.47
C ILE A 79 -13.24 0.14 13.33
N LEU A 80 -12.49 0.21 14.44
CA LEU A 80 -11.02 0.02 14.41
C LEU A 80 -10.62 -1.34 13.86
N LYS A 81 -11.37 -2.40 14.21
CA LYS A 81 -11.13 -3.72 13.66
C LYS A 81 -11.29 -3.73 12.14
N ARG A 82 -12.43 -3.23 11.63
CA ARG A 82 -12.69 -3.21 10.19
C ARG A 82 -11.64 -2.39 9.44
N ALA A 83 -11.29 -1.23 9.98
CA ALA A 83 -10.21 -0.41 9.46
C ALA A 83 -8.88 -1.19 9.40
N SER A 84 -8.51 -1.85 10.50
CA SER A 84 -7.32 -2.69 10.58
C SER A 84 -7.34 -3.85 9.58
N ASP A 85 -8.47 -4.52 9.40
CA ASP A 85 -8.61 -5.63 8.47
C ASP A 85 -8.44 -5.12 7.02
N THR A 86 -9.03 -3.98 6.67
CA THR A 86 -8.85 -3.35 5.33
C THR A 86 -7.40 -2.95 5.04
N ILE A 87 -6.65 -2.45 6.03
CA ILE A 87 -5.21 -2.23 5.81
C ILE A 87 -4.51 -3.55 5.55
N ARG A 88 -4.74 -4.56 6.38
CA ARG A 88 -4.07 -5.86 6.26
C ARG A 88 -4.40 -6.57 4.96
N GLU A 89 -5.60 -6.38 4.43
CA GLU A 89 -5.96 -6.83 3.08
C GLU A 89 -5.10 -6.14 2.00
N LYS A 90 -4.66 -4.90 2.22
CA LYS A 90 -3.86 -4.12 1.28
C LYS A 90 -2.36 -4.33 1.40
N ILE A 91 -1.84 -4.48 2.62
CA ILE A 91 -0.39 -4.56 2.85
C ILE A 91 0.05 -5.88 3.45
N GLY A 92 -0.84 -6.77 3.85
CA GLY A 92 -0.52 -8.04 4.50
C GLY A 92 -0.55 -8.00 6.02
N TYR A 93 -0.68 -9.20 6.60
CA TYR A 93 -0.90 -9.39 8.04
C TYR A 93 0.38 -9.47 8.85
N ASP A 94 1.53 -9.75 8.23
CA ASP A 94 2.79 -10.08 8.90
C ASP A 94 3.83 -8.95 8.89
N LYS A 95 3.50 -7.78 8.34
CA LYS A 95 4.45 -6.69 8.11
C LYS A 95 5.12 -6.17 9.38
N ILE A 96 4.36 -5.98 10.47
CA ILE A 96 4.93 -5.57 11.76
C ILE A 96 5.87 -6.65 12.33
N ASN A 97 5.50 -7.93 12.21
CA ASN A 97 6.35 -9.03 12.64
C ASN A 97 7.64 -9.13 11.81
N LYS A 98 7.56 -8.93 10.49
CA LYS A 98 8.74 -8.83 9.61
C LYS A 98 9.65 -7.65 10.02
N ILE A 99 9.07 -6.50 10.38
CA ILE A 99 9.85 -5.35 10.87
C ILE A 99 10.54 -5.65 12.20
N LEU A 100 9.89 -6.36 13.13
CA LEU A 100 10.45 -6.62 14.46
C LEU A 100 11.46 -7.77 14.47
N SER A 101 11.14 -8.86 13.77
CA SER A 101 11.79 -10.16 13.97
C SER A 101 12.32 -10.78 12.68
N GLY A 102 11.98 -10.21 11.52
CA GLY A 102 12.52 -10.63 10.23
C GLY A 102 13.98 -10.23 10.06
N THR A 103 14.60 -10.68 8.97
CA THR A 103 15.93 -10.24 8.55
C THR A 103 15.92 -8.76 8.15
N ILE A 104 17.10 -8.12 8.05
CA ILE A 104 17.18 -6.76 7.49
C ILE A 104 16.62 -6.70 6.07
N GLN A 105 16.76 -7.77 5.30
CA GLN A 105 16.19 -7.86 3.96
C GLN A 105 14.66 -7.81 4.01
N ASP A 106 14.03 -8.49 4.98
CA ASP A 106 12.58 -8.40 5.21
C ASP A 106 12.17 -6.97 5.55
N VAL A 107 12.94 -6.26 6.40
CA VAL A 107 12.68 -4.86 6.75
C VAL A 107 12.72 -3.97 5.51
N VAL A 108 13.74 -4.12 4.65
CA VAL A 108 13.85 -3.38 3.39
C VAL A 108 12.67 -3.68 2.46
N HIS A 109 12.29 -4.96 2.33
CA HIS A 109 11.16 -5.36 1.52
C HIS A 109 9.84 -4.77 2.01
N VAL A 110 9.62 -4.75 3.34
CA VAL A 110 8.43 -4.13 3.95
C VAL A 110 8.40 -2.63 3.65
N ARG A 111 9.51 -1.91 3.83
CA ARG A 111 9.59 -0.48 3.51
C ARG A 111 9.28 -0.20 2.05
N ASN A 112 9.86 -0.98 1.14
CA ASN A 112 9.57 -0.87 -0.28
C ASN A 112 8.09 -1.08 -0.57
N ALA A 113 7.48 -2.12 0.01
CA ALA A 113 6.07 -2.42 -0.16
C ALA A 113 5.16 -1.28 0.33
N LEU A 114 5.44 -0.72 1.51
CA LEU A 114 4.68 0.41 2.06
C LEU A 114 4.78 1.64 1.16
N MET A 115 6.01 1.99 0.76
CA MET A 115 6.25 3.14 -0.09
C MET A 115 5.58 2.95 -1.45
N ILE A 116 5.78 1.82 -2.11
CA ILE A 116 5.11 1.51 -3.38
C ILE A 116 3.58 1.55 -3.24
N ALA A 117 3.00 1.01 -2.15
CA ALA A 117 1.56 1.05 -1.90
C ALA A 117 1.02 2.48 -1.71
N ARG A 118 1.79 3.40 -1.09
CA ARG A 118 1.41 4.83 -1.03
C ARG A 118 1.29 5.45 -2.42
N TYR A 119 2.14 5.04 -3.35
CA TYR A 119 2.13 5.51 -4.73
C TYR A 119 1.05 4.82 -5.55
N GLU A 120 0.75 3.53 -5.30
CA GLU A 120 -0.30 2.78 -6.00
C GLU A 120 -1.71 3.26 -5.70
N ARG A 121 -1.97 3.86 -4.54
CA ARG A 121 -3.26 4.51 -4.24
C ARG A 121 -3.76 5.41 -5.39
N TRP A 122 -2.84 5.93 -6.22
CA TRP A 122 -3.15 6.68 -7.42
C TRP A 122 -2.86 5.92 -8.73
N ALA A 123 -2.05 4.86 -8.71
CA ALA A 123 -1.59 4.15 -9.92
C ALA A 123 -2.54 3.03 -10.42
N ASP A 124 -3.32 2.38 -9.55
CA ASP A 124 -4.19 1.24 -9.96
C ASP A 124 -5.26 1.66 -11.01
N ASP A 125 -5.67 2.92 -11.01
CA ASP A 125 -6.60 3.49 -12.00
C ASP A 125 -5.92 3.94 -13.30
N MET A 126 -4.58 3.94 -13.34
CA MET A 126 -3.80 4.75 -14.29
C MET A 126 -2.83 3.95 -15.19
N ILE A 127 -2.42 2.74 -14.79
CA ILE A 127 -1.55 1.89 -15.63
C ILE A 127 -2.37 1.12 -16.68
N MET A 128 -2.06 1.30 -17.96
CA MET A 128 -2.71 0.57 -19.06
C MET A 128 -2.44 -0.94 -18.98
N ALA A 129 -3.46 -1.77 -19.24
CA ALA A 129 -3.35 -3.23 -19.16
C ALA A 129 -2.21 -3.83 -20.02
N ASP A 130 -1.95 -3.26 -21.19
CA ASP A 130 -0.86 -3.69 -22.08
C ASP A 130 0.53 -3.36 -21.53
N ALA A 131 0.67 -2.27 -20.77
CA ALA A 131 1.90 -1.92 -20.07
C ALA A 131 2.21 -2.93 -18.96
N LEU A 132 1.20 -3.29 -18.16
CA LEU A 132 1.31 -4.34 -17.14
C LEU A 132 1.72 -5.68 -17.74
N LYS A 133 1.15 -6.07 -18.90
CA LYS A 133 1.51 -7.31 -19.60
C LYS A 133 2.97 -7.34 -20.06
N ARG A 134 3.54 -6.20 -20.46
CA ARG A 134 4.95 -6.11 -20.89
C ARG A 134 5.89 -6.14 -19.69
N ILE A 135 5.58 -5.39 -18.64
CA ILE A 135 6.40 -5.30 -17.42
C ILE A 135 6.46 -6.67 -16.71
N ARG A 136 5.33 -7.38 -16.60
CA ARG A 136 5.28 -8.73 -15.99
C ARG A 136 6.15 -9.79 -16.68
N LYS A 137 6.56 -9.56 -17.94
CA LYS A 137 7.43 -10.47 -18.69
C LYS A 137 8.91 -10.17 -18.50
N CYS A 138 9.26 -9.06 -17.85
CA CYS A 138 10.63 -8.69 -17.58
C CYS A 138 11.05 -9.27 -16.21
N PRO A 139 12.01 -10.19 -16.16
CA PRO A 139 12.56 -10.65 -14.88
C PRO A 139 13.36 -9.52 -14.23
N TYR A 140 13.32 -9.43 -12.90
CA TYR A 140 14.24 -8.61 -12.13
C TYR A 140 15.21 -9.50 -11.36
N ALA A 141 16.49 -9.15 -11.40
CA ALA A 141 17.58 -10.00 -10.92
C ALA A 141 17.93 -9.77 -9.43
N LYS A 142 17.45 -8.67 -8.84
CA LYS A 142 17.73 -8.31 -7.44
C LYS A 142 16.58 -7.52 -6.80
N ASP A 143 16.59 -7.50 -5.47
CA ASP A 143 15.85 -6.50 -4.70
C ASP A 143 16.54 -5.14 -4.80
N TYR A 144 15.75 -4.07 -4.90
CA TYR A 144 16.23 -2.69 -4.97
C TYR A 144 15.92 -1.96 -3.67
N GLU A 145 16.75 -1.00 -3.26
CA GLU A 145 16.32 -0.04 -2.23
C GLU A 145 15.34 0.99 -2.80
N ILE A 146 14.44 1.54 -1.97
CA ILE A 146 13.45 2.53 -2.40
C ILE A 146 14.10 3.77 -3.05
N SER A 147 15.28 4.16 -2.58
CA SER A 147 16.09 5.26 -3.12
C SER A 147 16.50 5.01 -4.58
N GLU A 148 16.67 3.75 -4.98
CA GLU A 148 16.99 3.35 -6.35
C GLU A 148 15.76 3.43 -7.27
N LEU A 149 14.55 3.51 -6.73
CA LEU A 149 13.28 3.41 -7.48
C LEU A 149 12.61 4.77 -7.74
N TYR A 150 13.22 5.88 -7.34
CA TYR A 150 12.60 7.20 -7.35
C TYR A 150 12.06 7.62 -8.73
N SER A 151 12.81 7.38 -9.80
CA SER A 151 12.41 7.77 -11.17
C SER A 151 11.19 6.98 -11.65
N GLU A 152 11.17 5.68 -11.40
CA GLU A 152 10.04 4.81 -11.73
C GLU A 152 8.81 5.12 -10.88
N LEU A 153 8.99 5.43 -9.60
CA LEU A 153 7.92 5.83 -8.69
C LEU A 153 7.30 7.19 -9.06
N GLU A 154 8.13 8.18 -9.41
CA GLU A 154 7.64 9.48 -9.91
C GLU A 154 6.92 9.33 -11.25
N PHE A 155 7.37 8.44 -12.13
CA PHE A 155 6.62 8.13 -13.34
C PHE A 155 5.22 7.58 -13.07
N LEU A 156 5.08 6.70 -12.07
CA LEU A 156 3.77 6.18 -11.64
C LEU A 156 2.85 7.28 -11.05
N LYS A 157 3.41 8.32 -10.43
CA LYS A 157 2.65 9.49 -9.94
C LYS A 157 2.14 10.41 -11.03
N VAL A 158 2.96 10.68 -12.06
CA VAL A 158 2.79 11.87 -12.90
C VAL A 158 2.00 11.60 -14.20
N TYR A 159 1.94 10.37 -14.73
CA TYR A 159 1.43 10.18 -16.09
C TYR A 159 0.37 9.10 -16.29
N VAL A 160 -0.83 9.61 -16.54
CA VAL A 160 -2.01 8.91 -17.05
C VAL A 160 -2.16 9.18 -18.55
N LYS A 161 -2.41 8.12 -19.30
CA LYS A 161 -3.01 8.09 -20.66
C LYS A 161 -2.25 8.57 -21.90
N TYR A 162 -1.41 9.61 -21.91
CA TYR A 162 -1.00 10.20 -23.21
C TYR A 162 0.43 9.99 -23.73
N ASN A 163 1.41 9.53 -22.92
CA ASN A 163 2.81 9.42 -23.39
C ASN A 163 3.58 8.20 -22.86
N TRP A 164 2.89 7.09 -22.54
CA TRP A 164 3.53 5.87 -22.02
C TRP A 164 4.73 5.40 -22.85
N ASN A 165 4.54 5.32 -24.17
CA ASN A 165 5.60 4.86 -25.08
C ASN A 165 6.83 5.78 -25.10
N PHE A 166 6.65 7.09 -24.90
CA PHE A 166 7.75 8.07 -24.94
C PHE A 166 8.56 8.12 -23.64
N ASN A 167 7.90 7.88 -22.50
CA ASN A 167 8.52 8.02 -21.19
C ASN A 167 9.05 6.69 -20.62
N VAL A 168 8.47 5.54 -20.99
CA VAL A 168 8.95 4.23 -20.51
C VAL A 168 10.35 3.88 -21.02
N GLU A 169 10.73 4.37 -22.21
CA GLU A 169 12.07 4.18 -22.79
C GLU A 169 13.18 4.83 -21.94
N LYS A 170 12.82 5.78 -21.07
CA LYS A 170 13.75 6.47 -20.16
C LYS A 170 13.83 5.84 -18.77
N LEU A 171 13.08 4.77 -18.53
CA LEU A 171 12.97 4.09 -17.23
C LEU A 171 13.57 2.70 -17.30
N SER A 172 14.01 2.19 -16.15
CA SER A 172 14.44 0.80 -16.07
C SER A 172 13.23 -0.13 -16.06
N MET A 173 13.09 -0.92 -17.12
CA MET A 173 12.07 -1.97 -17.21
C MET A 173 12.19 -3.00 -16.08
N GLU A 174 13.42 -3.24 -15.60
CA GLU A 174 13.69 -4.14 -14.49
C GLU A 174 13.16 -3.58 -13.15
N LYS A 175 13.38 -2.29 -12.89
CA LYS A 175 12.86 -1.61 -11.68
C LYS A 175 11.34 -1.47 -11.73
N LEU A 176 10.77 -1.20 -12.90
CA LEU A 176 9.32 -1.22 -13.10
C LEU A 176 8.75 -2.61 -12.85
N ALA A 177 9.42 -3.67 -13.31
CA ALA A 177 9.03 -5.06 -13.04
C ALA A 177 9.11 -5.41 -11.56
N TYR A 178 10.12 -4.92 -10.86
CA TYR A 178 10.23 -5.05 -9.40
C TYR A 178 9.05 -4.37 -8.68
N ILE A 179 8.75 -3.11 -9.01
CA ILE A 179 7.63 -2.35 -8.42
C ILE A 179 6.30 -3.05 -8.71
N VAL A 180 6.06 -3.47 -9.95
CA VAL A 180 4.87 -4.21 -10.35
C VAL A 180 4.81 -5.58 -9.65
N GLY A 181 5.95 -6.23 -9.45
CA GLY A 181 6.06 -7.47 -8.68
C GLY A 181 5.58 -7.29 -7.25
N ILE A 182 6.02 -6.23 -6.57
CA ILE A 182 5.57 -5.87 -5.22
C ILE A 182 4.06 -5.57 -5.20
N LEU A 183 3.55 -4.78 -6.14
CA LEU A 183 2.13 -4.44 -6.24
C LEU A 183 1.20 -5.62 -6.54
N ASN A 184 1.74 -6.67 -7.16
CA ASN A 184 1.00 -7.90 -7.47
C ASN A 184 1.39 -9.07 -6.56
N SER A 185 2.32 -8.86 -5.62
CA SER A 185 2.66 -9.87 -4.63
C SER A 185 1.45 -10.04 -3.72
N SER A 186 1.02 -11.28 -3.57
CA SER A 186 -0.20 -11.69 -2.87
C SER A 186 -0.22 -11.40 -1.37
N GLU A 187 0.69 -10.57 -0.86
CA GLU A 187 0.66 -10.11 0.53
C GLU A 187 -0.45 -9.07 0.75
N GLY A 188 -0.87 -8.33 -0.29
CA GLY A 188 -2.07 -7.48 -0.28
C GLY A 188 -3.09 -7.96 -1.29
N GLY A 189 -4.03 -8.81 -0.88
CA GLY A 189 -4.94 -9.51 -1.77
C GLY A 189 -5.79 -8.60 -2.66
N TYR A 190 -5.48 -8.55 -3.96
CA TYR A 190 -6.42 -8.22 -5.04
C TYR A 190 -6.01 -8.83 -6.39
N ILE A 191 -5.45 -10.05 -6.39
CA ILE A 191 -5.24 -10.77 -7.66
C ILE A 191 -6.60 -11.01 -8.35
N ASP A 192 -7.62 -11.41 -7.61
CA ASP A 192 -8.90 -11.80 -8.21
C ASP A 192 -9.70 -10.60 -8.75
N GLN A 193 -9.73 -9.46 -8.03
CA GLN A 193 -10.42 -8.26 -8.53
C GLN A 193 -9.66 -7.58 -9.67
N LYS A 194 -8.33 -7.59 -9.66
CA LYS A 194 -7.54 -7.07 -10.81
C LYS A 194 -7.68 -7.97 -12.03
N VAL A 195 -7.77 -9.29 -11.85
CA VAL A 195 -8.09 -10.24 -12.93
C VAL A 195 -9.50 -10.01 -13.46
N GLU A 196 -10.49 -9.74 -12.62
CA GLU A 196 -11.84 -9.37 -13.07
C GLU A 196 -11.87 -8.02 -13.80
N MET A 197 -11.13 -7.01 -13.33
CA MET A 197 -11.01 -5.72 -14.00
C MET A 197 -10.34 -5.86 -15.37
N ILE A 198 -9.28 -6.66 -15.47
CA ILE A 198 -8.61 -6.98 -16.74
C ILE A 198 -9.58 -7.72 -17.67
N LYS A 199 -10.34 -8.71 -17.17
CA LYS A 199 -11.37 -9.43 -17.94
C LYS A 199 -12.49 -8.49 -18.40
N TYR A 200 -12.89 -7.53 -17.57
CA TYR A 200 -13.90 -6.52 -17.88
C TYR A 200 -13.42 -5.59 -19.01
N PHE A 201 -12.20 -5.07 -18.91
CA PHE A 201 -11.62 -4.21 -19.95
C PHE A 201 -11.34 -4.98 -21.25
N GLU A 202 -10.92 -6.25 -21.19
CA GLU A 202 -10.80 -7.11 -22.36
C GLU A 202 -12.15 -7.37 -23.03
N LYS A 203 -13.21 -7.60 -22.24
CA LYS A 203 -14.58 -7.79 -22.74
C LYS A 203 -15.19 -6.52 -23.35
N HIS A 204 -14.66 -5.33 -23.04
CA HIS A 204 -15.25 -4.05 -23.45
C HIS A 204 -14.33 -3.21 -24.35
N LYS A 205 -13.19 -3.77 -24.78
CA LYS A 205 -12.19 -3.12 -25.64
C LYS A 205 -12.77 -2.58 -26.96
N ASP A 206 -13.79 -3.24 -27.50
CA ASP A 206 -14.38 -2.88 -28.80
C ASP A 206 -15.58 -1.92 -28.71
N ARG A 207 -16.10 -1.63 -27.52
CA ARG A 207 -17.30 -0.78 -27.39
C ARG A 207 -17.03 0.71 -27.61
N ASN A 208 -15.78 1.15 -27.55
CA ASN A 208 -15.40 2.56 -27.69
C ASN A 208 -14.70 2.91 -29.02
N LEU A 209 -14.56 1.95 -29.94
CA LEU A 209 -13.97 2.19 -31.28
C LEU A 209 -15.03 2.28 -32.40
N GLY A 210 -16.32 2.18 -32.08
CA GLY A 210 -17.40 2.10 -33.07
C GLY A 210 -18.36 3.29 -33.14
N LYS A 211 -17.97 4.49 -32.66
CA LYS A 211 -18.78 5.71 -32.85
C LYS A 211 -17.92 6.86 -33.37
N ASN A 212 -17.44 6.68 -34.59
CA ASN A 212 -17.23 7.77 -35.53
C ASN A 212 -17.65 7.20 -36.89
N GLU A 213 -18.98 7.08 -37.07
CA GLU A 213 -19.59 6.91 -38.38
C GLU A 213 -19.48 8.25 -39.12
N GLY A 214 -18.71 8.25 -40.21
CA GLY A 214 -18.88 9.15 -41.33
C GLY A 214 -19.44 8.34 -42.50
#